data_AF-A0A2N0BKB2-F1
#
_entry.id   AF-A0A2N0BKB2-F1
#
_cell.length_a   1.000
_cell.length_b   1.000
_cell.length_c   1.000
_cell.angle_alpha   90.00
_cell.angle_beta   90.00
_cell.angle_gamma   90.00
#
_symmetry.space_group_name_H-M   'P 1'
#
loop_
_entity.id
_entity.type
_entity.pdbx_description
1 polymer ?
#
loop_
_entity_poly.entity_id
_entity_poly.type
_entity_poly.pdbx_seq_one_letter_code
_entity_poly.pdbx_strand_id
1 'polypeptide(L)'
;MGKITYFRFAYSIVKRDIIISVLHIGFSALFCFFLIFGIFLIRMDKAPSNPSSIELFRNYPQLVLLLCSAGLVFMALTRTLLRTSDAGIMMAVGGNRIGTVRLLVAELWILHGTGFLIALILSIVFPPWVDESYSLLDPLKSLLVCLSLVSGIGGIIAFILTFLDPYRAIRRGK
;
A
#
# COMPACT_ATOMS: atom_id res chain seq x y z
N MET A 1 17.60 5.82 -28.21
CA MET A 1 17.30 5.19 -26.91
C MET A 1 15.86 5.53 -26.53
N GLY A 2 14.98 4.54 -26.31
CA GLY A 2 13.56 4.81 -26.01
C GLY A 2 13.37 5.48 -24.65
N LYS A 3 12.38 6.39 -24.54
CA LYS A 3 12.06 7.06 -23.27
C LYS A 3 11.65 6.02 -22.22
N ILE A 4 12.44 5.88 -21.15
CA ILE A 4 12.11 5.03 -20.01
C ILE A 4 11.06 5.76 -19.16
N THR A 5 9.88 5.17 -18.99
CA THR A 5 8.84 5.70 -18.11
C THR A 5 9.10 5.30 -16.65
N TYR A 6 8.66 6.11 -15.70
CA TYR A 6 8.79 5.81 -14.26
C TYR A 6 8.20 4.44 -13.90
N PHE A 7 7.04 4.09 -14.46
CA PHE A 7 6.43 2.79 -14.25
C PHE A 7 7.28 1.62 -14.75
N ARG A 8 7.90 1.75 -15.94
CA ARG A 8 8.76 0.69 -16.49
C ARG A 8 10.00 0.49 -15.62
N PHE A 9 10.57 1.58 -15.11
CA PHE A 9 11.71 1.51 -14.20
C PHE A 9 11.31 0.95 -12.83
N ALA A 10 10.18 1.36 -12.27
CA ALA A 10 9.64 0.80 -11.03
C ALA A 10 9.41 -0.71 -11.14
N TYR A 11 8.88 -1.18 -12.27
CA TYR A 11 8.71 -2.60 -12.53
C TYR A 11 10.05 -3.36 -12.58
N SER A 12 11.11 -2.74 -13.10
CA SER A 12 12.45 -3.34 -13.07
C SER A 12 13.00 -3.49 -11.64
N ILE A 13 12.69 -2.54 -10.75
CA ILE A 13 13.03 -2.61 -9.32
C ILE A 13 12.28 -3.77 -8.64
N VAL A 14 10.99 -3.92 -8.94
CA VAL A 14 10.18 -5.05 -8.44
C VAL A 14 10.78 -6.39 -8.89
N LYS A 15 11.19 -6.50 -10.17
CA LYS A 15 11.83 -7.70 -10.71
C LYS A 15 13.19 -8.01 -10.06
N ARG A 16 13.99 -6.98 -9.76
CA ARG A 16 15.29 -7.14 -9.09
C ARG A 16 15.11 -7.83 -7.73
N ASP A 17 14.07 -7.43 -7.00
CA ASP A 17 13.81 -7.91 -5.64
C ASP A 17 12.60 -8.86 -5.59
N ILE A 18 12.56 -9.84 -6.50
CA ILE A 18 11.35 -10.63 -6.77
C ILE A 18 10.83 -11.39 -5.55
N ILE A 19 11.70 -12.00 -4.73
CA ILE A 19 11.29 -12.78 -3.56
C ILE A 19 10.57 -11.89 -2.54
N ILE A 20 11.21 -10.75 -2.20
CA ILE A 20 10.63 -9.77 -1.28
C ILE A 20 9.34 -9.20 -1.87
N SER A 21 9.32 -8.94 -3.18
CA SER A 21 8.16 -8.40 -3.87
C SER A 21 6.98 -9.37 -3.86
N VAL A 22 7.20 -10.67 -4.07
CA VAL A 22 6.15 -11.70 -4.00
C VAL A 22 5.59 -11.81 -2.58
N LEU A 23 6.44 -11.82 -1.55
CA LEU A 23 5.99 -11.80 -0.16
C LEU A 23 5.15 -10.54 0.14
N HIS A 24 5.62 -9.37 -0.32
CA HIS A 24 4.92 -8.10 -0.13
C HIS A 24 3.56 -8.09 -0.83
N ILE A 25 3.46 -8.66 -2.03
CA ILE A 25 2.20 -8.82 -2.75
C ILE A 25 1.26 -9.75 -1.98
N GLY A 26 1.76 -10.86 -1.45
CA GLY A 26 0.96 -11.81 -0.65
C GLY A 26 0.38 -11.18 0.61
N PHE A 27 1.20 -10.49 1.42
CA PHE A 27 0.72 -9.77 2.60
C PHE A 27 -0.20 -8.61 2.22
N SER A 28 0.07 -7.90 1.12
CA SER A 28 -0.81 -6.85 0.63
C SER A 28 -2.17 -7.42 0.23
N ALA A 29 -2.22 -8.58 -0.42
CA ALA A 29 -3.47 -9.23 -0.78
C ALA A 29 -4.30 -9.57 0.47
N LEU A 30 -3.65 -10.09 1.52
CA LEU A 30 -4.30 -10.37 2.80
C LEU A 30 -4.91 -9.11 3.43
N PHE A 31 -4.13 -8.03 3.57
CA PHE A 31 -4.63 -6.79 4.17
C PHE A 31 -5.67 -6.10 3.29
N CYS A 32 -5.53 -6.13 1.96
CA CYS A 32 -6.53 -5.60 1.04
C CYS A 32 -7.84 -6.39 1.10
N PHE A 33 -7.79 -7.71 1.28
CA PHE A 33 -8.99 -8.53 1.47
C PHE A 33 -9.76 -8.10 2.73
N PHE A 34 -9.05 -7.96 3.85
CA PHE A 34 -9.66 -7.45 5.09
C PHE A 34 -10.10 -5.99 5.01
N LEU A 35 -9.47 -5.17 4.17
CA LEU A 35 -9.91 -3.80 3.90
C LEU A 35 -11.24 -3.78 3.16
N ILE A 36 -11.38 -4.58 2.09
CA ILE A 36 -12.65 -4.74 1.36
C ILE A 36 -13.73 -5.23 2.34
N PHE A 37 -13.42 -6.25 3.13
CA PHE A 37 -14.34 -6.79 4.13
C PHE A 37 -14.76 -5.75 5.18
N GLY A 38 -13.81 -5.01 5.75
CA GLY A 38 -14.09 -4.00 6.76
C GLY A 38 -14.98 -2.87 6.25
N ILE A 39 -14.80 -2.44 4.98
CA ILE A 39 -15.66 -1.42 4.37
C ILE A 39 -17.07 -1.94 4.17
N PHE A 40 -17.20 -3.19 3.70
CA PHE A 40 -18.50 -3.85 3.60
C PHE A 40 -19.21 -3.90 4.97
N LEU A 41 -18.51 -4.34 6.01
CA LEU A 41 -19.08 -4.44 7.35
C LEU A 41 -19.51 -3.07 7.90
N ILE A 42 -18.74 -2.00 7.68
CA ILE A 42 -19.16 -0.64 8.08
C ILE A 42 -20.45 -0.23 7.37
N ARG A 43 -20.61 -0.57 6.08
CA ARG A 43 -21.85 -0.24 5.34
C ARG A 43 -23.05 -1.02 5.88
N MET A 44 -22.84 -2.27 6.30
CA MET A 44 -23.89 -3.11 6.88
C MET A 44 -24.22 -2.74 8.33
N ASP A 45 -23.26 -2.19 9.06
CA ASP A 45 -23.45 -1.71 10.42
C ASP A 45 -24.33 -0.44 10.42
N LYS A 46 -25.60 -0.61 10.78
CA LYS A 46 -26.58 0.48 10.88
C LYS A 46 -26.60 1.11 12.27
N ALA A 47 -25.84 0.58 13.24
CA ALA A 47 -25.88 1.06 14.62
C ALA A 47 -24.94 2.27 14.81
N PRO A 48 -25.42 3.36 15.44
CA PRO A 48 -24.55 4.48 15.78
C PRO A 48 -23.47 4.01 16.75
N SER A 49 -22.23 4.20 16.32
CA SER A 49 -21.05 3.64 16.93
C SER A 49 -20.54 4.59 18.03
N ASN A 50 -20.75 4.31 19.32
CA ASN A 50 -20.26 5.17 20.41
C ASN A 50 -18.78 4.87 20.71
N PRO A 51 -17.82 5.75 20.38
CA PRO A 51 -16.38 5.49 20.45
C PRO A 51 -15.85 5.16 21.86
N SER A 52 -16.64 5.39 22.91
CA SER A 52 -16.26 5.18 24.30
C SER A 52 -16.83 3.89 24.94
N SER A 53 -17.64 3.09 24.22
CA SER A 53 -18.22 1.88 24.80
C SER A 53 -17.27 0.68 24.72
N ILE A 54 -17.25 -0.17 25.75
CA ILE A 54 -16.51 -1.46 25.71
C ILE A 54 -17.12 -2.43 24.69
N GLU A 55 -18.41 -2.29 24.38
CA GLU A 55 -19.08 -3.04 23.33
C GLU A 55 -18.48 -2.79 21.95
N LEU A 56 -17.83 -1.63 21.77
CA LEU A 56 -17.03 -1.30 20.60
C LEU A 56 -15.93 -2.32 20.34
N PHE A 57 -15.27 -2.82 21.38
CA PHE A 57 -14.20 -3.82 21.21
C PHE A 57 -14.71 -5.22 20.88
N ARG A 58 -15.97 -5.52 21.22
CA ARG A 58 -16.49 -6.89 21.16
C ARG A 58 -17.02 -7.29 19.78
N ASN A 59 -17.51 -6.32 18.98
CA ASN A 59 -18.20 -6.59 17.70
C ASN A 59 -17.79 -5.67 16.53
N TYR A 60 -16.65 -4.98 16.56
CA TYR A 60 -16.43 -3.88 15.59
C TYR A 60 -15.72 -4.21 14.27
N PRO A 61 -16.33 -3.82 13.14
CA PRO A 61 -15.65 -3.78 11.85
C PRO A 61 -14.59 -2.69 11.73
N GLN A 62 -14.65 -1.65 12.57
CA GLN A 62 -13.67 -0.57 12.55
C GLN A 62 -12.29 -1.04 13.03
N LEU A 63 -12.22 -2.03 13.93
CA LEU A 63 -10.95 -2.64 14.34
C LEU A 63 -10.27 -3.36 13.17
N VAL A 64 -11.06 -4.05 12.33
CA VAL A 64 -10.54 -4.70 11.12
C VAL A 64 -9.95 -3.66 10.18
N LEU A 65 -10.66 -2.54 9.96
CA LEU A 65 -10.18 -1.45 9.13
C LEU A 65 -8.94 -0.76 9.69
N LEU A 66 -8.89 -0.53 11.00
CA LEU A 66 -7.72 0.06 11.64
C LEU A 66 -6.51 -0.86 11.52
N LEU A 67 -6.68 -2.16 11.75
CA LEU A 67 -5.61 -3.13 11.66
C LEU A 67 -5.09 -3.28 10.22
N CYS A 68 -5.98 -3.40 9.23
CA CYS A 68 -5.55 -3.57 7.85
C CYS A 68 -4.96 -2.29 7.25
N SER A 69 -5.50 -1.12 7.60
CA SER A 69 -4.91 0.17 7.21
C SER A 69 -3.54 0.37 7.85
N ALA A 70 -3.36 0.07 9.15
CA ALA A 70 -2.07 0.11 9.82
C ALA A 70 -1.06 -0.87 9.18
N GLY A 71 -1.50 -2.08 8.82
CA GLY A 71 -0.69 -3.05 8.09
C GLY A 71 -0.21 -2.52 6.74
N LEU A 72 -1.12 -1.95 5.93
CA LEU A 72 -0.78 -1.33 4.63
C LEU A 72 0.17 -0.15 4.78
N VAL A 73 -0.04 0.70 5.80
CA VAL A 73 0.84 1.84 6.10
C VAL A 73 2.24 1.36 6.49
N PHE A 74 2.33 0.38 7.38
CA PHE A 74 3.60 -0.20 7.80
C PHE A 74 4.35 -0.85 6.64
N MET A 75 3.64 -1.58 5.79
CA MET A 75 4.20 -2.18 4.58
C MET A 75 4.72 -1.12 3.59
N ALA A 76 3.96 -0.07 3.33
CA ALA A 76 4.39 1.01 2.45
C ALA A 76 5.61 1.76 3.02
N LEU A 77 5.61 2.03 4.34
CA LEU A 77 6.73 2.67 5.03
C LEU A 77 8.00 1.80 4.96
N THR A 78 7.92 0.54 5.35
CA THR A 78 9.08 -0.38 5.37
C THR A 78 9.63 -0.58 3.97
N ARG A 79 8.78 -0.79 2.97
CA ARG A 79 9.21 -0.93 1.58
C ARG A 79 9.91 0.32 1.06
N THR A 80 9.38 1.51 1.39
CA THR A 80 10.01 2.77 0.97
C THR A 80 11.35 2.99 1.69
N LEU A 81 11.46 2.66 2.98
CA LEU A 81 12.73 2.78 3.71
C LEU A 81 13.83 1.86 3.17
N LEU A 82 13.48 0.66 2.71
CA LEU A 82 14.43 -0.24 2.03
C LEU A 82 15.02 0.36 0.74
N ARG A 83 14.38 1.41 0.18
CA ARG A 83 14.84 2.15 -1.00
C ARG A 83 15.75 3.33 -0.68
N THR A 84 16.24 3.44 0.55
CA THR A 84 17.15 4.53 0.95
C THR A 84 18.38 4.60 0.05
N SER A 85 19.02 3.47 -0.28
CA SER A 85 20.20 3.44 -1.15
C SER A 85 19.86 3.84 -2.59
N ASP A 86 18.76 3.30 -3.15
CA ASP A 86 18.30 3.64 -4.51
C ASP A 86 17.98 5.14 -4.63
N ALA A 87 17.28 5.73 -3.64
CA ALA A 87 17.01 7.16 -3.58
C ALA A 87 18.30 7.99 -3.46
N GLY A 88 19.26 7.54 -2.64
CA GLY A 88 20.57 8.17 -2.51
C GLY A 88 21.35 8.18 -3.82
N ILE A 89 21.38 7.06 -4.55
CA ILE A 89 22.03 6.98 -5.87
C ILE A 89 21.36 7.97 -6.83
N MET A 90 20.04 8.02 -6.89
CA MET A 90 19.32 8.96 -7.78
C MET A 90 19.65 10.41 -7.46
N MET A 91 19.75 10.78 -6.18
CA MET A 91 20.09 12.14 -5.78
C MET A 91 21.58 12.47 -6.03
N ALA A 92 22.50 11.51 -5.85
CA ALA A 92 23.92 11.70 -6.12
C ALA A 92 24.22 12.01 -7.59
N VAL A 93 23.45 11.42 -8.51
CA VAL A 93 23.61 11.60 -9.97
C VAL A 93 22.80 12.81 -10.49
N GLY A 94 22.26 13.65 -9.60
CA GLY A 94 21.52 14.86 -9.98
C GLY A 94 20.05 14.63 -10.37
N GLY A 95 19.43 13.56 -9.89
CA GLY A 95 18.02 13.24 -10.15
C GLY A 95 17.05 14.27 -9.57
N ASN A 96 15.92 14.46 -10.27
CA ASN A 96 14.82 15.29 -9.79
C ASN A 96 14.11 14.63 -8.60
N ARG A 97 14.01 15.33 -7.46
CA ARG A 97 13.31 14.88 -6.24
C ARG A 97 11.89 14.38 -6.53
N ILE A 98 11.10 15.15 -7.28
CA ILE A 98 9.72 14.76 -7.63
C ILE A 98 9.72 13.49 -8.48
N GLY A 99 10.72 13.33 -9.35
CA GLY A 99 10.91 12.12 -10.15
C GLY A 99 11.19 10.90 -9.27
N THR A 100 12.08 11.04 -8.29
CA THR A 100 12.39 9.99 -7.30
C THR A 100 11.16 9.60 -6.49
N VAL A 101 10.39 10.58 -6.00
CA VAL A 101 9.14 10.31 -5.27
C VAL A 101 8.14 9.56 -6.15
N ARG A 102 7.90 10.03 -7.38
CA ARG A 102 6.99 9.36 -8.33
C ARG A 102 7.41 7.94 -8.61
N LEU A 103 8.71 7.68 -8.72
CA LEU A 103 9.23 6.35 -8.97
C LEU A 103 8.96 5.41 -7.79
N LEU A 104 9.29 5.83 -6.57
CA LEU A 104 9.10 5.02 -5.37
C LEU A 104 7.60 4.78 -5.09
N VAL A 105 6.75 5.78 -5.31
CA VAL A 105 5.29 5.61 -5.22
C VAL A 105 4.76 4.67 -6.32
N ALA A 106 5.27 4.76 -7.55
CA ALA A 106 4.89 3.83 -8.62
C ALA A 106 5.28 2.38 -8.31
N GLU A 107 6.41 2.16 -7.64
CA GLU A 107 6.78 0.82 -7.15
C GLU A 107 5.72 0.30 -6.16
N LEU A 108 5.31 1.12 -5.20
CA LEU A 108 4.28 0.75 -4.24
C LEU A 108 2.93 0.47 -4.92
N TRP A 109 2.57 1.22 -5.96
CA TRP A 109 1.37 0.96 -6.74
C TRP A 109 1.42 -0.38 -7.46
N ILE A 110 2.58 -0.80 -7.98
CA ILE A 110 2.72 -2.12 -8.58
C ILE A 110 2.51 -3.21 -7.53
N LEU A 111 3.15 -3.08 -6.36
CA LEU A 111 3.07 -4.09 -5.30
C LEU A 111 1.68 -4.17 -4.66
N HIS A 112 1.15 -3.05 -4.20
CA HIS A 112 -0.14 -3.00 -3.52
C HIS A 112 -1.32 -3.10 -4.50
N GLY A 113 -1.18 -2.60 -5.73
CA GLY A 113 -2.18 -2.75 -6.78
C GLY A 113 -2.33 -4.20 -7.23
N THR A 114 -1.23 -4.94 -7.39
CA THR A 114 -1.29 -6.38 -7.69
C THR A 114 -1.86 -7.17 -6.51
N GLY A 115 -1.45 -6.86 -5.27
CA GLY A 115 -2.06 -7.43 -4.07
C GLY A 115 -3.57 -7.18 -4.00
N PHE A 116 -4.01 -5.95 -4.30
CA PHE A 116 -5.43 -5.59 -4.33
C PHE A 116 -6.21 -6.37 -5.40
N LEU A 117 -5.67 -6.56 -6.59
CA LEU A 117 -6.29 -7.40 -7.63
C LEU A 117 -6.46 -8.85 -7.17
N ILE A 118 -5.46 -9.41 -6.48
CA ILE A 118 -5.56 -10.74 -5.89
C ILE A 118 -6.63 -10.77 -4.80
N ALA A 119 -6.71 -9.73 -3.95
CA ALA A 119 -7.74 -9.61 -2.93
C ALA A 119 -9.17 -9.56 -3.52
N LEU A 120 -9.36 -8.87 -4.65
CA LEU A 120 -10.64 -8.88 -5.37
C LEU A 120 -11.01 -10.29 -5.84
N ILE A 121 -10.05 -11.03 -6.42
CA ILE A 121 -10.28 -12.43 -6.84
C ILE A 121 -10.63 -13.27 -5.61
N LEU A 122 -9.91 -13.13 -4.50
CA LEU A 122 -10.20 -13.83 -3.26
C LEU A 122 -11.59 -13.50 -2.70
N SER A 123 -12.05 -12.24 -2.82
CA SER A 123 -13.40 -11.87 -2.40
C SER A 123 -14.50 -12.47 -3.27
N ILE A 124 -14.20 -12.90 -4.49
CA ILE A 124 -15.16 -13.63 -5.33
C ILE A 124 -15.22 -15.11 -4.89
N VAL A 125 -14.08 -15.70 -4.55
CA VAL A 125 -13.99 -17.11 -4.12
C VAL A 125 -14.50 -17.30 -2.68
N PHE A 126 -14.23 -16.32 -1.82
CA PHE A 126 -14.63 -16.28 -0.41
C PHE A 126 -15.44 -15.00 -0.17
N PRO A 127 -16.69 -14.93 -0.66
CA PRO A 127 -17.52 -13.74 -0.53
C PRO A 127 -17.79 -13.46 0.95
N PRO A 128 -17.34 -12.30 1.47
CA PRO A 128 -17.62 -11.94 2.86
C PRO A 128 -19.05 -11.38 3.07
N TRP A 129 -19.87 -11.33 2.03
CA TRP A 129 -21.21 -10.75 2.03
C TRP A 129 -22.28 -11.82 1.84
N VAL A 130 -23.51 -11.52 2.30
CA VAL A 130 -24.72 -12.25 1.87
C VAL A 130 -25.08 -11.71 0.48
N ASP A 131 -25.37 -12.58 -0.50
CA ASP A 131 -25.48 -12.22 -1.93
C ASP A 131 -26.35 -10.99 -2.24
N GLU A 132 -27.43 -10.78 -1.47
CA GLU A 132 -28.35 -9.65 -1.62
C GLU A 132 -27.77 -8.28 -1.20
N SER A 133 -26.63 -8.28 -0.51
CA SER A 133 -26.03 -7.09 0.08
C SER A 133 -24.83 -6.54 -0.69
N TYR A 134 -24.36 -7.23 -1.74
CA TYR A 134 -23.17 -6.82 -2.48
C TYR A 134 -23.34 -5.47 -3.19
N SER A 135 -22.30 -4.62 -3.15
CA SER A 135 -22.26 -3.37 -3.90
C SER A 135 -20.88 -3.15 -4.49
N LEU A 136 -20.81 -2.84 -5.79
CA LEU A 136 -19.57 -2.47 -6.49
C LEU A 136 -18.90 -1.21 -5.90
N LEU A 137 -19.61 -0.44 -5.09
CA LEU A 137 -19.06 0.72 -4.41
C LEU A 137 -18.07 0.35 -3.30
N ASP A 138 -18.18 -0.82 -2.69
CA ASP A 138 -17.29 -1.25 -1.60
C ASP A 138 -15.87 -1.58 -2.08
N PRO A 139 -15.66 -2.37 -3.17
CA PRO A 139 -14.34 -2.56 -3.74
C PRO A 139 -13.76 -1.26 -4.30
N LEU A 140 -14.59 -0.36 -4.84
CA LEU A 140 -14.10 0.94 -5.30
C LEU A 140 -13.61 1.83 -4.15
N LYS A 141 -14.38 1.90 -3.05
CA LYS A 141 -13.97 2.64 -1.84
C LYS A 141 -12.69 2.07 -1.24
N SER A 142 -12.56 0.76 -1.14
CA SER A 142 -11.35 0.11 -0.62
C SER A 142 -10.14 0.35 -1.52
N LEU A 143 -10.31 0.37 -2.84
CA LEU A 143 -9.24 0.77 -3.77
C LEU A 143 -8.77 2.20 -3.50
N LEU A 144 -9.70 3.15 -3.36
CA LEU A 144 -9.37 4.54 -3.09
C LEU A 144 -8.66 4.72 -1.74
N VAL A 145 -9.11 4.00 -0.69
CA VAL A 145 -8.45 3.99 0.62
C VAL A 145 -7.06 3.37 0.54
N CYS A 146 -6.91 2.26 -0.17
CA CYS A 146 -5.61 1.63 -0.36
C CYS A 146 -4.63 2.56 -1.09
N LEU A 147 -5.06 3.17 -2.19
CA LEU A 147 -4.22 4.09 -2.97
C LEU A 147 -3.87 5.34 -2.16
N SER A 148 -4.81 5.91 -1.40
CA SER A 148 -4.56 7.12 -0.62
C SER A 148 -3.57 6.85 0.53
N LEU A 149 -3.73 5.75 1.26
CA LEU A 149 -2.82 5.35 2.34
C LEU A 149 -1.41 5.11 1.82
N VAL A 150 -1.27 4.26 0.79
CA VAL A 150 0.02 3.86 0.23
C VAL A 150 0.73 5.06 -0.43
N SER A 151 0.00 5.88 -1.19
CA SER A 151 0.58 7.06 -1.84
C SER A 151 0.93 8.15 -0.83
N GLY A 152 0.09 8.35 0.19
CA GLY A 152 0.30 9.34 1.24
C GLY A 152 1.57 9.02 2.04
N ILE A 153 1.61 7.86 2.69
CA ILE A 153 2.77 7.50 3.52
C ILE A 153 4.02 7.27 2.66
N GLY A 154 3.90 6.53 1.55
CA GLY A 154 5.02 6.25 0.65
C GLY A 154 5.59 7.52 0.04
N GLY A 155 4.73 8.46 -0.35
CA GLY A 155 5.14 9.76 -0.88
C GLY A 155 5.87 10.62 0.15
N ILE A 156 5.36 10.70 1.39
CA ILE A 156 6.01 11.43 2.49
C ILE A 156 7.40 10.85 2.78
N ILE A 157 7.50 9.53 2.96
CA ILE A 157 8.78 8.88 3.26
C ILE A 157 9.74 9.02 2.08
N ALA A 158 9.28 8.79 0.85
CA ALA A 158 10.10 8.96 -0.35
C ALA A 158 10.63 10.40 -0.47
N PHE A 159 9.82 11.40 -0.14
CA PHE A 159 10.26 12.78 -0.13
C PHE A 159 11.34 13.03 0.92
N ILE A 160 11.16 12.52 2.15
CA ILE A 160 12.19 12.60 3.21
C ILE A 160 13.50 11.96 2.75
N LEU A 161 13.45 10.79 2.09
CA LEU A 161 14.64 10.12 1.59
C LEU A 161 15.43 10.97 0.58
N THR A 162 14.78 11.86 -0.17
CA THR A 162 15.48 12.76 -1.12
C THR A 162 16.31 13.86 -0.45
N PHE A 163 16.17 14.07 0.86
CA PHE A 163 16.97 15.02 1.63
C PHE A 163 18.10 14.37 2.42
N LEU A 164 18.16 13.04 2.45
CA LEU A 164 19.28 12.35 3.09
C LEU A 164 20.55 12.56 2.28
N ASP A 165 21.68 12.71 2.99
CA ASP A 165 22.99 12.78 2.36
C ASP A 165 23.18 11.54 1.45
N PRO A 166 23.35 11.73 0.12
CA PRO A 166 23.46 10.64 -0.84
C PRO A 166 24.57 9.66 -0.50
N TYR A 167 25.72 10.14 -0.03
CA TYR A 167 26.87 9.28 0.28
C TYR A 167 26.60 8.43 1.52
N ARG A 168 25.90 8.99 2.51
CA ARG A 168 25.47 8.26 3.71
C ARG A 168 24.40 7.21 3.37
N ALA A 169 23.47 7.55 2.48
CA ALA A 169 22.42 6.66 2.02
C ALA A 169 22.97 5.46 1.23
N ILE A 170 23.95 5.69 0.35
CA ILE A 170 24.62 4.63 -0.44
C ILE A 170 25.40 3.67 0.47
N ARG A 171 26.12 4.18 1.49
CA ARG A 171 26.89 3.33 2.41
C ARG A 171 26.03 2.35 3.23
N ARG A 172 24.75 2.66 3.44
CA ARG A 172 23.78 1.79 4.13
C ARG A 172 23.20 0.69 3.23
N GLY A 173 23.44 0.75 1.92
CA GLY A 173 22.99 -0.27 0.95
C GLY A 173 24.01 -1.38 0.68
N LYS A 174 25.10 -1.44 1.47
CA LYS A 174 26.02 -2.59 1.50
C LYS A 174 25.55 -3.59 2.53
#